data_AF-A0A177A8W0-F1
#
_entry.id   AF-A0A177A8W0-F1
#
_cell.length_a   1.000
_cell.length_b   1.000
_cell.length_c   1.000
_cell.angle_alpha   90.00
_cell.angle_beta   90.00
_cell.angle_gamma   90.00
#
_symmetry.space_group_name_H-M   'P 1'
#
loop_
_entity.id
_entity.type
_entity.pdbx_description
1 polymer ?
#
loop_
_entity_poly.entity_id
_entity_poly.type
_entity_poly.pdbx_seq_one_letter_code
_entity_poly.pdbx_strand_id
1 'polypeptide(L)'
;MSKAAEAGLMNAEMVLRFREGDLKKAIEKLTKEQAKETKELLKLMKTGDEDLINGQASLVASLQGTIRDLTRSKQRLHIFAAKIKSARLNQSIGTSMVAVSRALGRVTKNIELERVEAVMADLGRQYEDIDVMTQVLDSATATGSASTASPEDVEKVKRQVADAAGVEMGRELEGGRVPTTKVGPTAEEEEASSERLKSLRQGA
;
A
#
# COMPACT_ATOMS: atom_id res chain seq x y z
N MET A 1 -5.37 -7.80 29.90
CA MET A 1 -5.87 -8.72 28.85
C MET A 1 -4.70 -9.55 28.32
N SER A 2 -4.94 -10.85 28.10
CA SER A 2 -4.02 -12.00 28.18
C SER A 2 -2.95 -12.13 27.07
N LYS A 3 -1.81 -12.80 27.39
CA LYS A 3 -0.85 -13.38 26.42
C LYS A 3 -1.54 -14.15 25.28
N ALA A 4 -2.73 -14.69 25.53
CA ALA A 4 -3.57 -15.36 24.53
C ALA A 4 -4.02 -14.43 23.39
N ALA A 5 -4.30 -13.15 23.67
CA ALA A 5 -4.68 -12.18 22.64
C ALA A 5 -3.48 -11.82 21.73
N GLU A 6 -2.29 -11.69 22.32
CA GLU A 6 -1.04 -11.42 21.58
C GLU A 6 -0.65 -12.62 20.70
N ALA A 7 -0.79 -13.85 21.22
CA ALA A 7 -0.61 -15.08 20.44
C ALA A 7 -1.63 -15.21 19.29
N GLY A 8 -2.89 -14.80 19.53
CA GLY A 8 -3.93 -14.76 18.50
C GLY A 8 -3.60 -13.79 17.36
N LEU A 9 -3.16 -12.58 17.70
CA LEU A 9 -2.73 -11.57 16.71
C LEU A 9 -1.50 -12.02 15.93
N MET A 10 -0.53 -12.67 16.59
CA MET A 10 0.65 -13.23 15.92
C MET A 10 0.27 -14.35 14.94
N ASN A 11 -0.64 -15.24 15.32
CA ASN A 11 -1.13 -16.29 14.43
C ASN A 11 -1.89 -15.69 13.23
N ALA A 12 -2.72 -14.69 13.45
CA ALA A 12 -3.44 -13.99 12.38
C ALA A 12 -2.46 -13.29 11.41
N GLU A 13 -1.45 -12.58 11.91
CA GLU A 13 -0.39 -11.97 11.07
C GLU A 13 0.31 -13.04 10.21
N MET A 14 0.66 -14.18 10.83
CA MET A 14 1.35 -15.28 10.18
C MET A 14 0.50 -15.91 9.07
N VAL A 15 -0.77 -16.23 9.35
CA VAL A 15 -1.69 -16.79 8.35
C VAL A 15 -1.86 -15.85 7.16
N LEU A 16 -2.04 -14.54 7.42
CA LEU A 16 -2.19 -13.55 6.35
C LEU A 16 -0.95 -13.44 5.47
N ARG A 17 0.25 -13.49 6.06
CA ARG A 17 1.52 -13.51 5.31
C ARG A 17 1.69 -14.78 4.48
N PHE A 18 1.28 -15.95 5.00
CA PHE A 18 1.30 -17.18 4.21
C PHE A 18 0.36 -17.10 3.01
N ARG A 19 -0.87 -16.60 3.21
CA ARG A 19 -1.83 -16.40 2.13
C ARG A 19 -1.34 -15.36 1.10
N GLU A 20 -0.67 -14.31 1.55
CA GLU A 20 -0.01 -13.35 0.66
C GLU A 20 1.05 -14.05 -0.22
N GLY A 21 1.84 -14.95 0.37
CA GLY A 21 2.82 -15.77 -0.35
C GLY A 21 2.19 -16.73 -1.36
N ASP A 22 1.08 -17.38 -1.00
CA ASP A 22 0.31 -18.23 -1.91
C ASP A 22 -0.24 -17.43 -3.09
N LEU A 23 -0.81 -16.25 -2.84
CA LEU A 23 -1.29 -15.35 -3.88
C LEU A 23 -0.15 -14.87 -4.78
N LYS A 24 1.02 -14.57 -4.23
CA LYS A 24 2.20 -14.19 -5.02
C LYS A 24 2.57 -15.30 -6.00
N LYS A 25 2.63 -16.56 -5.54
CA LYS A 25 2.93 -17.71 -6.40
C LYS A 25 1.85 -17.93 -7.47
N ALA A 26 0.57 -17.74 -7.12
CA ALA A 26 -0.54 -17.85 -8.07
C ALA A 26 -0.45 -16.76 -9.15
N ILE A 27 -0.17 -15.51 -8.77
CA ILE A 27 0.05 -14.40 -9.69
C ILE A 27 1.22 -14.71 -10.64
N GLU A 28 2.36 -15.16 -10.12
CA GLU A 28 3.53 -15.50 -10.96
C GLU A 28 3.23 -16.60 -11.98
N LYS A 29 2.42 -17.60 -11.62
CA LYS A 29 1.98 -18.66 -12.55
C LYS A 29 1.09 -18.08 -13.64
N LEU A 30 0.08 -17.29 -13.28
CA LEU A 30 -0.83 -16.66 -14.24
C LEU A 30 -0.12 -15.66 -15.16
N THR A 31 0.88 -14.92 -14.66
CA THR A 31 1.70 -14.02 -15.49
C THR A 31 2.52 -14.80 -16.52
N LYS A 32 3.05 -15.98 -16.15
CA LYS A 32 3.76 -16.85 -17.10
C LYS A 32 2.83 -17.42 -18.17
N GLU A 33 1.61 -17.81 -17.78
CA GLU A 33 0.58 -18.27 -18.70
C GLU A 33 0.16 -17.15 -19.66
N GLN A 34 -0.17 -15.97 -19.13
CA GLN A 34 -0.45 -14.77 -19.92
C GLN A 34 0.69 -14.46 -20.91
N ALA A 35 1.96 -14.59 -20.51
CA ALA A 35 3.10 -14.37 -21.41
C ALA A 35 3.18 -15.39 -22.55
N LYS A 36 2.71 -16.64 -22.35
CA LYS A 36 2.60 -17.64 -23.42
C LYS A 36 1.46 -17.28 -24.36
N GLU A 37 0.28 -17.00 -23.82
CA GLU A 37 -0.92 -16.65 -24.61
C GLU A 37 -0.68 -15.38 -25.45
N THR A 38 0.06 -14.40 -24.93
CA THR A 38 0.46 -13.20 -25.69
C THR A 38 1.41 -13.54 -26.84
N LYS A 39 2.33 -14.50 -26.66
CA LYS A 39 3.23 -14.95 -27.74
C LYS A 39 2.46 -15.71 -28.83
N GLU A 40 1.46 -16.47 -28.45
CA GLU A 40 0.58 -17.16 -29.39
C GLU A 40 -0.31 -16.17 -30.15
N LEU A 41 -0.86 -15.16 -29.46
CA LEU A 41 -1.56 -14.04 -30.09
C LEU A 41 -0.69 -13.34 -31.14
N LEU A 42 0.58 -13.05 -30.82
CA LEU A 42 1.54 -12.45 -31.76
C LEU A 42 1.82 -13.32 -32.99
N LYS A 43 1.74 -14.66 -32.86
CA LYS A 43 1.85 -15.56 -34.02
C LYS A 43 0.57 -15.53 -34.85
N LEU A 44 -0.59 -15.57 -34.21
CA LEU A 44 -1.90 -15.53 -34.88
C LEU A 44 -2.09 -14.21 -35.64
N MET A 45 -1.63 -13.08 -35.07
CA MET A 45 -1.65 -11.77 -35.75
C MET A 45 -0.84 -11.75 -37.06
N LYS A 46 0.18 -12.59 -37.20
CA LYS A 46 0.94 -12.71 -38.46
C LYS A 46 0.24 -13.59 -39.50
N THR A 47 -0.69 -14.44 -39.03
CA THR A 47 -1.38 -15.44 -39.86
C THR A 47 -2.71 -14.87 -40.40
N GLY A 48 -3.27 -13.84 -39.76
CA GLY A 48 -4.37 -13.02 -40.30
C GLY A 48 -5.78 -13.56 -40.06
N ASP A 49 -5.94 -14.56 -39.18
CA ASP A 49 -7.25 -15.15 -38.86
C ASP A 49 -7.94 -14.36 -37.72
N GLU A 50 -8.87 -13.46 -38.09
CA GLU A 50 -9.46 -12.50 -37.14
C GLU A 50 -10.27 -13.16 -36.02
N ASP A 51 -10.96 -14.27 -36.27
CA ASP A 51 -11.78 -14.94 -35.25
C ASP A 51 -10.91 -15.58 -34.16
N LEU A 52 -9.81 -16.21 -34.55
CA LEU A 52 -8.81 -16.77 -33.63
C LEU A 52 -8.06 -15.67 -32.87
N ILE A 53 -7.74 -14.54 -33.52
CA ILE A 53 -7.10 -13.39 -32.88
C ILE A 53 -8.04 -12.79 -31.82
N ASN A 54 -9.31 -12.58 -32.14
CA ASN A 54 -10.29 -12.00 -31.22
C ASN A 54 -10.55 -12.91 -30.01
N GLY A 55 -10.68 -14.22 -30.23
CA GLY A 55 -10.81 -15.21 -29.14
C GLY A 55 -9.61 -15.21 -28.21
N GLN A 56 -8.39 -15.25 -28.78
CA GLN A 56 -7.15 -15.26 -28.01
C GLN A 56 -6.89 -13.93 -27.30
N ALA A 57 -7.23 -12.80 -27.91
CA ALA A 57 -7.13 -11.48 -27.30
C ALA A 57 -8.07 -11.33 -26.10
N SER A 58 -9.30 -11.85 -26.22
CA SER A 58 -10.27 -11.89 -25.12
C SER A 58 -9.75 -12.71 -23.93
N LEU A 59 -9.13 -13.86 -24.20
CA LEU A 59 -8.50 -14.69 -23.17
C LEU A 59 -7.36 -13.93 -22.46
N VAL A 60 -6.46 -13.29 -23.21
CA VAL A 60 -5.36 -12.48 -22.65
C VAL A 60 -5.90 -11.34 -21.79
N ALA A 61 -6.94 -10.63 -22.26
CA ALA A 61 -7.56 -9.54 -21.50
C ALA A 61 -8.20 -10.04 -20.19
N SER A 62 -8.88 -11.19 -20.23
CA SER A 62 -9.45 -11.83 -19.05
C SER A 62 -8.38 -12.23 -18.02
N LEU A 63 -7.27 -12.83 -18.49
CA LEU A 63 -6.12 -13.17 -17.65
C LEU A 63 -5.49 -11.91 -17.02
N GLN A 64 -5.34 -10.83 -17.78
CA GLN A 64 -4.84 -9.54 -17.27
C GLN A 64 -5.75 -8.96 -16.18
N GLY A 65 -7.07 -9.01 -16.38
CA GLY A 65 -8.05 -8.58 -15.37
C GLY A 65 -7.91 -9.38 -14.07
N THR A 66 -7.86 -10.71 -14.19
CA THR A 66 -7.70 -11.63 -13.06
C THR A 66 -6.40 -11.38 -12.29
N ILE A 67 -5.28 -11.19 -13.00
CA ILE A 67 -3.98 -10.87 -12.38
C ILE A 67 -4.04 -9.55 -11.61
N ARG A 68 -4.72 -8.53 -12.16
CA ARG A 68 -4.88 -7.23 -11.51
C ARG A 68 -5.69 -7.34 -10.22
N ASP A 69 -6.78 -8.09 -10.23
CA ASP A 69 -7.64 -8.26 -9.06
C ASP A 69 -6.98 -9.09 -7.96
N LEU A 70 -6.23 -10.14 -8.33
CA LEU A 70 -5.40 -10.89 -7.38
C LEU A 70 -4.28 -10.02 -6.79
N THR A 71 -3.66 -9.16 -7.60
CA THR A 71 -2.63 -8.23 -7.14
C THR A 71 -3.18 -7.22 -6.14
N ARG A 72 -4.37 -6.66 -6.40
CA ARG A 72 -5.09 -5.79 -5.46
C ARG A 72 -5.42 -6.53 -4.17
N SER A 73 -5.88 -7.77 -4.26
CA SER A 73 -6.19 -8.60 -3.08
C SER A 73 -4.94 -8.88 -2.25
N LYS A 74 -3.81 -9.21 -2.90
CA LYS A 74 -2.50 -9.37 -2.24
C LYS A 74 -2.08 -8.10 -1.50
N GLN A 75 -2.21 -6.93 -2.12
CA GLN A 75 -1.90 -5.64 -1.49
C GLN A 75 -2.77 -5.37 -0.25
N ARG A 76 -4.07 -5.68 -0.33
CA ARG A 76 -4.99 -5.57 0.83
C ARG A 76 -4.54 -6.47 1.98
N LEU A 77 -4.21 -7.74 1.71
CA LEU A 77 -3.68 -8.65 2.73
C LEU A 77 -2.38 -8.13 3.35
N HIS A 78 -1.47 -7.59 2.53
CA HIS A 78 -0.22 -7.01 3.01
C HIS A 78 -0.46 -5.82 3.97
N ILE A 79 -1.39 -4.93 3.61
CA ILE A 79 -1.80 -3.80 4.46
C ILE A 79 -2.40 -4.31 5.78
N PHE A 80 -3.29 -5.30 5.75
CA PHE A 80 -3.87 -5.87 6.97
C PHE A 80 -2.81 -6.52 7.87
N ALA A 81 -1.87 -7.27 7.30
CA ALA A 81 -0.76 -7.83 8.06
C ALA A 81 0.11 -6.74 8.69
N ALA A 82 0.39 -5.65 7.97
CA ALA A 82 1.14 -4.51 8.51
C ALA A 82 0.39 -3.80 9.66
N LYS A 83 -0.93 -3.61 9.53
CA LYS A 83 -1.79 -3.05 10.59
C LYS A 83 -1.79 -3.93 11.84
N ILE A 84 -1.95 -5.25 11.69
CA ILE A 84 -1.92 -6.20 12.81
C ILE A 84 -0.54 -6.17 13.50
N LYS A 85 0.54 -6.12 12.72
CA LYS A 85 1.90 -5.99 13.26
C LYS A 85 2.07 -4.70 14.07
N SER A 86 1.53 -3.58 13.59
CA SER A 86 1.55 -2.29 14.30
C SER A 86 0.72 -2.36 15.59
N ALA A 87 -0.48 -2.93 15.55
CA ALA A 87 -1.31 -3.14 16.74
C ALA A 87 -0.60 -4.00 17.80
N ARG A 88 0.06 -5.09 17.38
CA ARG A 88 0.87 -5.94 18.27
C ARG A 88 2.03 -5.18 18.90
N LEU A 89 2.74 -4.35 18.12
CA LEU A 89 3.82 -3.51 18.64
C LEU A 89 3.29 -2.50 19.67
N ASN A 90 2.18 -1.81 19.37
CA ASN A 90 1.56 -0.85 20.28
C ASN A 90 1.08 -1.53 21.57
N GLN A 91 0.55 -2.75 21.49
CA GLN A 91 0.20 -3.54 22.66
C GLN A 91 1.44 -3.87 23.52
N SER A 92 2.54 -4.29 22.89
CA SER A 92 3.80 -4.57 23.58
C SER A 92 4.37 -3.32 24.26
N ILE A 93 4.36 -2.17 23.58
CA ILE A 93 4.74 -0.87 24.13
C ILE A 93 3.83 -0.51 25.31
N GLY A 94 2.51 -0.66 25.17
CA GLY A 94 1.55 -0.42 26.25
C GLY A 94 1.82 -1.29 27.48
N THR A 95 2.10 -2.58 27.31
CA THR A 95 2.48 -3.45 28.45
C THR A 95 3.80 -3.02 29.10
N SER A 96 4.76 -2.57 28.31
CA SER A 96 6.05 -2.05 28.83
C SER A 96 5.84 -0.73 29.58
N MET A 97 4.99 0.17 29.09
CA MET A 97 4.63 1.42 29.76
C MET A 97 3.89 1.17 31.08
N VAL A 98 3.01 0.17 31.16
CA VAL A 98 2.37 -0.24 32.42
C VAL A 98 3.41 -0.77 33.42
N ALA A 99 4.40 -1.57 32.96
CA ALA A 99 5.46 -2.05 33.83
C ALA A 99 6.35 -0.90 34.34
N VAL A 100 6.70 0.07 33.48
CA VAL A 100 7.45 1.28 33.84
C VAL A 100 6.64 2.18 34.78
N SER A 101 5.34 2.38 34.53
CA SER A 101 4.44 3.14 35.41
C SER A 101 4.33 2.51 36.80
N ARG A 102 4.29 1.17 36.90
CA ARG A 102 4.34 0.46 38.21
C ARG A 102 5.70 0.57 38.90
N ALA A 103 6.80 0.65 38.15
CA ALA A 103 8.13 0.88 38.71
C ALA A 103 8.25 2.33 39.21
N LEU A 104 7.79 3.29 38.40
CA LEU A 104 7.74 4.71 38.75
C LEU A 104 6.80 4.97 39.92
N GLY A 105 5.64 4.31 40.00
CA GLY A 105 4.69 4.36 41.12
C GLY A 105 5.28 3.88 42.45
N ARG A 106 6.22 2.92 42.40
CA ARG A 106 6.99 2.50 43.58
C ARG A 106 8.04 3.54 44.00
N VAL A 107 8.56 4.32 43.05
CA VAL A 107 9.51 5.43 43.30
C VAL A 107 8.78 6.71 43.75
N THR A 108 7.60 7.00 43.19
CA THR A 108 6.74 8.16 43.51
C THR A 108 5.88 7.95 44.75
N LYS A 109 5.73 6.74 45.28
CA LYS A 109 5.20 6.53 46.64
C LYS A 109 6.02 7.23 47.74
N ASN A 110 7.25 7.68 47.43
CA ASN A 110 8.07 8.52 48.30
C ASN A 110 7.95 10.03 47.98
N ILE A 111 7.23 10.44 46.94
CA ILE A 111 7.05 11.84 46.51
C ILE A 111 5.60 12.04 46.01
N GLU A 112 4.73 12.49 46.92
CA GLU A 112 3.37 13.08 46.80
C GLU A 112 2.32 12.46 45.84
N LEU A 113 1.17 12.09 46.43
CA LEU A 113 0.09 11.28 45.86
C LEU A 113 -0.93 12.04 44.97
N GLU A 114 -0.88 13.36 44.83
CA GLU A 114 -1.93 14.12 44.12
C GLU A 114 -1.81 14.17 42.59
N ARG A 115 -0.64 13.84 42.00
CA ARG A 115 -0.45 13.89 40.52
C ARG A 115 -0.80 12.60 39.78
N VAL A 116 -0.97 11.47 40.48
CA VAL A 116 -1.16 10.15 39.83
C VAL A 116 -2.62 9.93 39.39
N GLU A 117 -3.60 10.50 40.08
CA GLU A 117 -5.02 10.41 39.67
C GLU A 117 -5.32 11.21 38.40
N ALA A 118 -4.71 12.39 38.22
CA ALA A 118 -4.87 13.21 37.02
C ALA A 118 -4.31 12.52 35.76
N VAL A 119 -3.15 11.86 35.88
CA VAL A 119 -2.52 11.13 34.76
C VAL A 119 -3.31 9.87 34.40
N MET A 120 -3.94 9.20 35.37
CA MET A 120 -4.80 8.04 35.12
C MET A 120 -6.15 8.44 34.49
N ALA A 121 -6.72 9.59 34.88
CA ALA A 121 -7.94 10.12 34.24
C ALA A 121 -7.70 10.55 32.79
N ASP A 122 -6.56 11.19 32.49
CA ASP A 122 -6.19 11.56 31.11
C ASP A 122 -5.85 10.34 30.24
N LEU A 123 -5.22 9.29 30.81
CA LEU A 123 -4.98 8.04 30.09
C LEU A 123 -6.27 7.27 29.82
N GLY A 124 -7.24 7.29 30.73
CA GLY A 124 -8.57 6.69 30.51
C GLY A 124 -9.32 7.35 29.37
N ARG A 125 -9.29 8.68 29.32
CA ARG A 125 -9.93 9.47 28.26
C ARG A 125 -9.27 9.28 26.90
N GLN A 126 -7.93 9.17 26.85
CA GLN A 126 -7.18 8.85 25.63
C GLN A 126 -7.39 7.41 25.15
N TYR A 127 -7.70 6.47 26.04
CA TYR A 127 -7.99 5.07 25.68
C TYR A 127 -9.42 4.91 25.15
N GLU A 128 -10.37 5.65 25.71
CA GLU A 128 -11.77 5.69 25.25
C GLU A 128 -11.87 6.33 23.86
N ASP A 129 -11.11 7.39 23.58
CA ASP A 129 -11.01 7.99 22.25
C ASP A 129 -10.39 7.04 21.21
N ILE A 130 -9.47 6.15 21.60
CA ILE A 130 -8.89 5.13 20.71
C ILE A 130 -9.89 4.02 20.40
N ASP A 131 -10.75 3.63 21.34
CA ASP A 131 -11.77 2.60 21.10
C ASP A 131 -12.92 3.16 20.25
N VAL A 132 -13.29 4.43 20.43
CA VAL A 132 -14.22 5.15 19.54
C VAL A 132 -13.60 5.36 18.16
N MET A 133 -12.32 5.72 18.05
CA MET A 133 -11.64 5.77 16.76
C MET A 133 -11.59 4.40 16.10
N THR A 134 -11.40 3.32 16.87
CA THR A 134 -11.40 1.95 16.34
C THR A 134 -12.79 1.55 15.87
N GLN A 135 -13.87 1.90 16.57
CA GLN A 135 -15.25 1.67 16.12
C GLN A 135 -15.64 2.52 14.90
N VAL A 136 -15.24 3.78 14.85
CA VAL A 136 -15.43 4.62 13.66
C VAL A 136 -14.61 4.08 12.49
N LEU A 137 -13.40 3.58 12.74
CA LEU A 137 -12.55 2.93 11.74
C LEU A 137 -13.14 1.58 11.28
N ASP A 138 -13.74 0.79 12.16
CA ASP A 138 -14.42 -0.47 11.80
C ASP A 138 -15.69 -0.19 10.99
N SER A 139 -16.44 0.87 11.33
CA SER A 139 -17.61 1.31 10.56
C SER A 139 -17.25 1.86 9.17
N ALA A 140 -16.10 2.54 9.04
CA ALA A 140 -15.53 3.00 7.77
C ALA A 140 -14.88 1.86 6.95
N THR A 141 -14.42 0.79 7.61
CA THR A 141 -13.85 -0.39 6.95
C THR A 141 -14.96 -1.32 6.42
N ALA A 142 -16.10 -1.41 7.12
CA ALA A 142 -17.30 -2.11 6.63
C ALA A 142 -17.87 -1.47 5.34
N THR A 143 -17.61 -0.19 5.08
CA THR A 143 -18.01 0.55 3.86
C THR A 143 -16.98 0.52 2.73
N GLY A 144 -15.93 -0.32 2.82
CA GLY A 144 -15.24 -0.84 1.63
C GLY A 144 -14.21 0.07 0.94
N SER A 145 -13.85 1.25 1.43
CA SER A 145 -12.73 2.04 0.89
C SER A 145 -12.21 3.10 1.86
N ALA A 146 -11.31 2.73 2.76
CA ALA A 146 -10.47 3.71 3.45
C ALA A 146 -9.08 3.15 3.70
N SER A 147 -8.18 3.47 2.78
CA SER A 147 -6.75 3.59 3.05
C SER A 147 -6.57 4.40 4.34
N THR A 148 -5.77 3.93 5.30
CA THR A 148 -5.40 4.71 6.49
C THR A 148 -4.38 5.81 6.18
N ALA A 149 -3.94 5.94 4.93
CA ALA A 149 -3.09 7.03 4.46
C ALA A 149 -3.94 8.09 3.77
N SER A 150 -3.69 9.36 4.11
CA SER A 150 -4.26 10.52 3.39
C SER A 150 -3.90 10.43 1.90
N PRO A 151 -4.80 10.82 0.97
CA PRO A 151 -4.48 10.88 -0.45
C PRO A 151 -3.18 11.67 -0.74
N GLU A 152 -2.92 12.73 0.02
CA GLU A 152 -1.71 13.56 -0.10
C GLU A 152 -0.43 12.80 0.27
N ASP A 153 -0.47 11.99 1.33
CA ASP A 153 0.66 11.17 1.76
C ASP A 153 0.96 10.06 0.75
N VAL A 154 -0.09 9.47 0.16
CA VAL A 154 0.06 8.47 -0.91
C VAL A 154 0.72 9.10 -2.13
N GLU A 155 0.31 10.31 -2.51
CA GLU A 155 0.89 11.00 -3.66
C GLU A 155 2.34 11.44 -3.40
N LYS A 156 2.63 11.94 -2.20
CA LYS A 156 4.00 12.27 -1.79
C LYS A 156 4.92 11.06 -1.84
N VAL A 157 4.49 9.91 -1.33
CA VAL A 157 5.28 8.67 -1.39
C VAL A 157 5.44 8.19 -2.84
N LYS A 158 4.40 8.29 -3.68
CA LYS A 158 4.53 7.98 -5.11
C LYS A 158 5.56 8.86 -5.81
N ARG A 159 5.58 10.17 -5.54
CA ARG A 159 6.57 11.10 -6.09
C ARG A 159 7.98 10.76 -5.60
N GLN A 160 8.17 10.54 -4.30
CA GLN A 160 9.47 10.14 -3.74
C GLN A 160 10.01 8.83 -4.33
N VAL A 161 9.14 7.84 -4.54
CA VAL A 161 9.52 6.57 -5.17
C VAL A 161 9.81 6.76 -6.67
N ALA A 162 9.05 7.61 -7.36
CA ALA A 162 9.29 7.95 -8.77
C ALA A 162 10.62 8.70 -8.95
N ASP A 163 10.94 9.65 -8.07
CA ASP A 163 12.20 10.39 -8.07
C ASP A 163 13.37 9.44 -7.78
N ALA A 164 13.23 8.54 -6.82
CA ALA A 164 14.25 7.53 -6.51
C ALA A 164 14.47 6.57 -7.69
N ALA A 165 13.40 6.10 -8.34
CA ALA A 165 13.48 5.25 -9.52
C ALA A 165 14.07 5.98 -10.74
N GLY A 166 13.74 7.27 -10.92
CA GLY A 166 14.32 8.11 -11.97
C GLY A 166 15.81 8.39 -11.77
N VAL A 167 16.25 8.53 -10.51
CA VAL A 167 17.67 8.66 -10.14
C VAL A 167 18.43 7.36 -10.29
N GLU A 168 17.81 6.21 -9.99
CA GLU A 168 18.40 4.88 -10.22
C GLU A 168 18.55 4.59 -11.71
N MET A 169 17.51 4.86 -12.52
CA MET A 169 17.56 4.73 -13.97
C MET A 169 18.56 5.71 -14.59
N GLY A 170 18.64 6.95 -14.09
CA GLY A 170 19.68 7.92 -14.49
C GLY A 170 21.11 7.44 -14.19
N ARG A 171 21.32 6.78 -13.04
CA ARG A 171 22.60 6.16 -12.68
C ARG A 171 22.93 4.92 -13.52
N GLU A 172 21.95 4.09 -13.84
CA GLU A 172 22.13 2.95 -14.75
C GLU A 172 22.44 3.42 -16.19
N LEU A 173 21.85 4.54 -16.62
CA LEU A 173 22.13 5.18 -17.91
C LEU A 173 23.50 5.88 -17.96
N GLU A 174 24.02 6.40 -16.84
CA GLU A 174 25.41 6.90 -16.76
C GLU A 174 26.45 5.76 -16.77
N GLY A 175 26.07 4.55 -16.34
CA GLY A 175 26.94 3.35 -16.36
C GLY A 175 26.91 2.55 -17.67
N GLY A 176 25.92 2.77 -18.53
CA GLY A 176 25.70 2.03 -19.78
C GLY A 176 25.68 2.95 -21.00
N ARG A 177 26.71 2.83 -21.85
CA ARG A 177 26.85 3.60 -23.10
C ARG A 177 25.66 3.33 -24.06
N VAL A 178 25.18 4.43 -24.71
CA VAL A 178 24.40 4.55 -25.98
C VAL A 178 22.86 4.65 -25.86
N PRO A 179 22.12 5.44 -26.71
CA PRO A 179 22.34 6.75 -27.32
C PRO A 179 21.27 7.79 -26.86
N THR A 180 21.50 9.06 -27.16
CA THR A 180 20.57 10.19 -26.94
C THR A 180 19.24 9.99 -27.67
N THR A 181 18.25 9.38 -27.02
CA THR A 181 16.83 9.58 -27.37
C THR A 181 16.19 10.30 -26.21
N LYS A 182 15.96 11.60 -26.39
CA LYS A 182 15.26 12.45 -25.43
C LYS A 182 13.85 11.88 -25.26
N VAL A 183 13.59 11.20 -24.14
CA VAL A 183 12.22 10.90 -23.69
C VAL A 183 11.82 12.03 -22.76
N GLY A 184 11.42 13.13 -23.38
CA GLY A 184 10.76 14.29 -22.77
C GLY A 184 9.91 14.94 -23.86
N PRO A 185 8.82 15.63 -23.51
CA PRO A 185 7.98 16.30 -24.50
C PRO A 185 8.88 17.21 -25.35
N THR A 186 8.81 17.06 -26.67
CA THR A 186 9.55 17.94 -27.58
C THR A 186 9.05 19.36 -27.39
N ALA A 187 9.92 20.36 -27.60
CA ALA A 187 9.59 21.78 -27.40
C ALA A 187 8.29 22.20 -28.12
N GLU A 188 7.94 21.51 -29.20
CA GLU A 188 6.68 21.66 -29.95
C GLU A 188 5.42 21.30 -29.13
N GLU A 189 5.49 20.29 -28.25
CA GLU A 189 4.36 19.88 -27.39
C GLU A 189 4.15 20.83 -26.20
N GLU A 190 5.22 21.43 -25.67
CA GLU A 190 5.13 22.49 -24.65
C GLU A 190 4.59 23.80 -25.22
N GLU A 191 4.97 24.15 -26.44
CA GLU A 191 4.50 25.36 -27.12
C GLU A 191 3.01 25.26 -27.49
N ALA A 192 2.58 24.10 -28.01
CA ALA A 192 1.17 23.81 -28.28
C ALA A 192 0.30 23.80 -27.01
N SER A 193 0.85 23.36 -25.88
CA SER A 193 0.15 23.36 -24.59
C SER A 193 0.05 24.77 -23.99
N SER A 194 1.11 25.58 -24.12
CA SER A 194 1.11 26.99 -23.73
C SER A 194 0.12 27.81 -24.55
N GLU A 195 0.00 27.55 -25.85
CA GLU A 195 -0.93 28.25 -26.73
C GLU A 195 -2.40 27.91 -26.42
N ARG A 196 -2.70 26.66 -26.08
CA ARG A 196 -4.03 26.24 -25.57
C ARG A 196 -4.37 26.87 -24.21
N LEU A 197 -3.40 27.00 -23.31
CA LEU A 197 -3.62 27.68 -22.02
C LEU A 197 -3.84 29.18 -22.19
N LYS A 198 -3.18 29.80 -23.18
CA LYS A 198 -3.31 31.21 -23.50
C LYS A 198 -4.68 31.54 -24.13
N SER A 199 -5.17 30.69 -25.04
CA SER A 199 -6.51 30.84 -25.62
C SER A 199 -7.63 30.65 -24.60
N LEU A 200 -7.49 29.71 -23.65
CA LEU A 200 -8.45 29.53 -22.55
C LEU A 200 -8.48 30.72 -21.58
N ARG A 201 -7.37 31.46 -21.41
CA ARG A 201 -7.31 32.67 -20.58
C ARG A 201 -7.85 33.92 -21.28
N GLN A 202 -7.95 33.92 -22.60
CA GLN A 202 -8.50 35.03 -23.39
C GLN A 202 -9.99 34.84 -23.70
N GLY A 203 -10.55 33.66 -23.43
CA GLY A 203 -11.95 33.31 -23.66
C GLY A 203 -12.84 33.30 -22.41
N ALA A 204 -12.39 33.91 -21.30
CA ALA A 204 -13.17 34.14 -20.08
C ALA A 204 -13.15 35.64 -19.74
#